data_AF-A0A927X541-F1
#
_entry.id   AF-A0A927X541-F1
#
_cell.length_a   1.000
_cell.length_b   1.000
_cell.length_c   1.000
_cell.angle_alpha   90.00
_cell.angle_beta   90.00
_cell.angle_gamma   90.00
#
_symmetry.space_group_name_H-M   'P 1'
#
loop_
_entity.id
_entity.type
_entity.pdbx_description
1 polymer ?
#
loop_
_entity_poly.entity_id
_entity_poly.type
_entity_poly.pdbx_seq_one_letter_code
_entity_poly.pdbx_strand_id
1 'polypeptide(L)'
;MPDESYYRERGEERNWPKLILFILGGIILFLIVFLLVKGCMQGNKNTDIEKALLEAGKSYYNADITLLPSAIGECKEVTLGNLINKNLISEPDNYSDCNKSETRVKVCKLESGNYHYLPILQCGTTLANDNFGPWKDGSELDLTTDKSDVRFTFKGEYKEVSVDDEAKEEEAWLDELTGINYQTISSTKYYRYRDLMWKWQTTSKEYYSKDTNVYYASTPENSYTEKEGTTTGWKWYTETKQSSWEKTSNPTVTEASLFRYICYNGEIKQSDTVCGEGWVSVKQGTGYICTKGSIGPYTKPCSELGSQWKEYGRQYSCDGSNVVAKGTVCSITCPTGSILNNDKTECGNMVETTKKQYYPSNSVNASDENKYYLEAPITGAIKDLSTEASVSRYFKTVTTTTSKYYTSAPSIGAVKVGDGIWGNWTAYQKSEPKAYKDTREIETRTKVVYKKINNSSLNNWLPISDDYLSEVELISEFKKLGYRINTLDDIENLEELRYQVKLQYRDRK
;
A
#
# COMPACT_ATOMS: atom_id res chain seq x y z
N MET A 1 2.48 -9.64 -14.03
CA MET A 1 3.37 -9.04 -15.03
C MET A 1 3.77 -10.16 -15.97
N PRO A 2 3.32 -10.16 -17.23
CA PRO A 2 3.77 -11.16 -18.19
C PRO A 2 5.16 -10.80 -18.71
N ASP A 3 6.00 -11.82 -18.77
CA ASP A 3 7.41 -11.90 -19.16
C ASP A 3 7.62 -11.66 -20.67
N GLU A 4 8.70 -10.95 -21.02
CA GLU A 4 9.11 -10.43 -22.34
C GLU A 4 9.49 -11.48 -23.40
N SER A 5 9.26 -12.77 -23.17
CA SER A 5 9.67 -13.83 -24.09
C SER A 5 8.74 -14.08 -25.29
N TYR A 6 7.61 -13.37 -25.41
CA TYR A 6 6.60 -13.66 -26.45
C TYR A 6 6.84 -13.01 -27.84
N TYR A 7 7.87 -12.16 -28.01
CA TYR A 7 8.11 -11.44 -29.28
C TYR A 7 9.37 -11.85 -30.05
N ARG A 8 9.99 -12.99 -29.71
CA ARG A 8 11.23 -13.45 -30.36
C ARG A 8 11.05 -14.56 -31.39
N GLU A 9 9.96 -14.57 -32.14
CA GLU A 9 9.84 -15.40 -33.35
C GLU A 9 9.09 -14.64 -34.46
N ARG A 10 9.78 -13.68 -35.07
CA ARG A 10 9.60 -13.34 -36.49
C ARG A 10 10.78 -12.47 -36.92
N GLY A 11 11.76 -13.10 -37.56
CA GLY A 11 12.87 -12.43 -38.20
C GLY A 11 12.37 -11.62 -39.40
N GLU A 12 12.28 -10.31 -39.22
CA GLU A 12 12.34 -9.34 -40.31
C GLU A 12 13.27 -8.21 -39.85
N GLU A 13 14.46 -8.13 -40.46
CA GLU A 13 15.36 -6.99 -40.30
C GLU A 13 14.66 -5.75 -40.88
N ARG A 14 13.98 -5.01 -40.00
CA ARG A 14 13.32 -3.75 -40.37
C ARG A 14 14.41 -2.69 -40.58
N ASN A 15 14.62 -2.32 -41.83
CA ASN A 15 15.65 -1.39 -42.30
C ASN A 15 15.33 0.06 -41.86
N TRP A 16 15.56 0.35 -40.57
CA TRP A 16 15.26 1.63 -39.89
C TRP A 16 15.79 2.91 -40.58
N PRO A 17 16.94 2.92 -41.29
CA PRO A 17 17.42 4.15 -41.94
C PRO A 17 16.53 4.63 -43.09
N LYS A 18 15.87 3.71 -43.81
CA LYS A 18 14.97 4.04 -44.93
C LYS A 18 13.61 4.55 -44.45
N LEU A 19 13.10 3.99 -43.35
CA LEU A 19 11.82 4.41 -42.75
C LEU A 19 11.89 5.84 -42.19
N ILE A 20 13.02 6.21 -41.57
CA ILE A 20 13.26 7.58 -41.06
C ILE A 20 13.37 8.58 -42.23
N LEU A 21 14.01 8.19 -43.35
CA LEU A 21 14.07 9.02 -44.57
C LEU A 21 12.69 9.22 -45.22
N PHE A 22 11.81 8.21 -45.22
CA PHE A 22 10.44 8.37 -45.71
C PHE A 22 9.59 9.27 -44.81
N ILE A 23 9.77 9.19 -43.49
CA ILE A 23 9.04 10.05 -42.54
C ILE A 23 9.54 11.50 -42.63
N LEU A 24 10.86 11.73 -42.69
CA LEU A 24 11.42 13.07 -42.90
C LEU A 24 11.07 13.65 -44.26
N GLY A 25 11.10 12.82 -45.32
CA GLY A 25 10.67 13.21 -46.66
C GLY A 25 9.18 13.56 -46.70
N GLY A 26 8.34 12.80 -46.01
CA GLY A 26 6.90 13.08 -45.87
C GLY A 26 6.62 14.37 -45.10
N ILE A 27 7.37 14.66 -44.03
CA ILE A 27 7.25 15.92 -43.27
C ILE A 27 7.73 17.11 -44.09
N ILE A 28 8.82 16.97 -44.86
CA ILE A 28 9.31 18.03 -45.76
C ILE A 28 8.32 18.24 -46.91
N LEU A 29 7.76 17.18 -47.50
CA LEU A 29 6.72 17.27 -48.52
C LEU A 29 5.45 17.92 -47.96
N PHE A 30 5.03 17.56 -46.75
CA PHE A 30 3.91 18.18 -46.06
C PHE A 30 4.18 19.67 -45.77
N LEU A 31 5.39 20.05 -45.36
CA LEU A 31 5.79 21.44 -45.18
C LEU A 31 5.84 22.21 -46.50
N ILE A 32 6.28 21.59 -47.60
CA ILE A 32 6.26 22.19 -48.94
C ILE A 32 4.83 22.35 -49.43
N VAL A 33 3.95 21.36 -49.25
CA VAL A 33 2.52 21.47 -49.57
C VAL A 33 1.85 22.53 -48.70
N PHE A 34 2.14 22.59 -47.41
CA PHE A 34 1.63 23.62 -46.50
C PHE A 34 2.14 25.02 -46.86
N LEU A 35 3.40 25.15 -47.30
CA LEU A 35 3.98 26.40 -47.79
C LEU A 35 3.47 26.78 -49.20
N LEU A 36 3.14 25.81 -50.05
CA LEU A 36 2.52 26.05 -51.36
C LEU A 36 1.04 26.43 -51.24
N VAL A 37 0.31 25.88 -50.26
CA VAL A 37 -1.06 26.32 -49.92
C VAL A 37 -1.04 27.74 -49.33
N LYS A 38 0.02 28.14 -48.60
CA LYS A 38 0.22 29.54 -48.17
C LYS A 38 0.82 30.45 -49.26
N GLY A 39 1.47 29.88 -50.27
CA GLY A 39 2.28 30.61 -51.26
C GLY A 39 1.57 31.00 -52.55
N CYS A 40 0.30 30.61 -52.73
CA CYS A 40 -0.50 30.97 -53.91
C CYS A 40 -1.78 31.73 -53.57
N MET A 41 -1.71 32.80 -52.77
CA MET A 41 -2.75 33.83 -52.77
C MET A 41 -2.12 35.21 -52.58
N GLN A 42 -1.49 35.72 -53.64
CA GLN A 42 -1.24 37.14 -53.79
C GLN A 42 -1.92 37.60 -55.08
N GLY A 43 -3.14 38.11 -54.91
CA GLY A 43 -4.00 38.51 -56.02
C GLY A 43 -5.26 39.23 -55.56
N ASN A 44 -5.15 40.57 -55.54
CA ASN A 44 -6.21 41.58 -55.64
C ASN A 44 -7.04 41.97 -54.40
N LYS A 45 -7.05 43.28 -54.12
CA LYS A 45 -7.76 43.97 -53.03
C LYS A 45 -9.25 44.12 -53.35
N ASN A 46 -9.97 43.01 -53.33
CA ASN A 46 -11.41 42.98 -53.18
C ASN A 46 -11.75 41.68 -52.45
N THR A 47 -11.71 41.71 -51.12
CA THR A 47 -11.91 40.52 -50.27
C THR A 47 -13.38 40.13 -50.32
N ASP A 48 -13.72 39.23 -51.24
CA ASP A 48 -15.01 38.55 -51.26
C ASP A 48 -15.10 37.66 -50.00
N ILE A 49 -15.63 38.25 -48.92
CA ILE A 49 -15.81 37.58 -47.63
C ILE A 49 -16.69 36.34 -47.77
N GLU A 50 -17.56 36.28 -48.77
CA GLU A 50 -18.40 35.11 -48.99
C GLU A 50 -17.61 33.93 -49.55
N LYS A 51 -16.77 34.20 -50.56
CA LYS A 51 -15.84 33.20 -51.09
C LYS A 51 -14.86 32.73 -50.03
N ALA A 52 -14.33 33.64 -49.21
CA ALA A 52 -13.44 33.29 -48.10
C ALA A 52 -14.14 32.40 -47.07
N LEU A 53 -15.40 32.70 -46.74
CA LEU A 53 -16.21 31.89 -45.84
C LEU A 53 -16.45 30.48 -46.40
N LEU A 54 -16.79 30.38 -47.68
CA LEU A 54 -17.00 29.12 -48.38
C LEU A 54 -15.75 28.23 -48.36
N GLU A 55 -14.59 28.78 -48.74
CA GLU A 55 -13.33 28.02 -48.75
C GLU A 55 -12.91 27.58 -47.34
N ALA A 56 -13.17 28.40 -46.33
CA ALA A 56 -12.97 28.02 -44.93
C ALA A 56 -13.91 26.88 -44.52
N GLY A 57 -15.18 26.90 -44.93
CA GLY A 57 -16.13 25.81 -44.72
C GLY A 57 -15.72 24.52 -45.41
N LYS A 58 -15.33 24.57 -46.69
CA LYS A 58 -14.78 23.41 -47.43
C LYS A 58 -13.54 22.86 -46.72
N SER A 59 -12.64 23.73 -46.26
CA SER A 59 -11.45 23.34 -45.50
C SER A 59 -11.79 22.67 -44.16
N TYR A 60 -12.83 23.14 -43.47
CA TYR A 60 -13.30 22.55 -42.22
C TYR A 60 -13.74 21.10 -42.39
N TYR A 61 -14.57 20.81 -43.39
CA TYR A 61 -15.03 19.45 -43.67
C TYR A 61 -13.96 18.57 -44.33
N ASN A 62 -13.04 19.14 -45.11
CA ASN A 62 -11.90 18.40 -45.66
C ASN A 62 -10.89 17.98 -44.58
N ALA A 63 -10.78 18.75 -43.50
CA ALA A 63 -9.92 18.41 -42.37
C ALA A 63 -10.45 17.21 -41.56
N ASP A 64 -11.77 17.01 -41.55
CA ASP A 64 -12.42 15.87 -40.91
C ASP A 64 -13.70 15.48 -41.67
N ILE A 65 -13.55 14.49 -42.55
CA ILE A 65 -14.64 14.00 -43.41
C ILE A 65 -15.81 13.40 -42.60
N THR A 66 -15.61 13.03 -41.33
CA THR A 66 -16.68 12.50 -40.48
C THR A 66 -17.70 13.57 -40.09
N LEU A 67 -17.35 14.84 -40.28
CA LEU A 67 -18.23 15.98 -40.06
C LEU A 67 -19.17 16.22 -41.24
N LEU A 68 -18.94 15.59 -42.40
CA LEU A 68 -19.85 15.68 -43.54
C LEU A 68 -21.20 14.98 -43.24
N PRO A 69 -22.30 15.37 -43.90
CA PRO A 69 -23.55 14.62 -43.85
C PRO A 69 -23.33 13.19 -44.35
N SER A 70 -23.79 12.18 -43.60
CA SER A 70 -23.53 10.77 -43.92
C SER A 70 -24.62 10.17 -44.79
N ALA A 71 -25.87 10.64 -44.67
CA ALA A 71 -27.03 10.12 -45.40
C ALA A 71 -27.52 11.08 -46.51
N ILE A 72 -28.21 10.54 -47.52
CA ILE A 72 -28.76 11.33 -48.62
C ILE A 72 -29.86 12.28 -48.09
N GLY A 73 -29.80 13.55 -48.47
CA GLY A 73 -30.74 14.58 -48.01
C GLY A 73 -30.45 15.13 -46.62
N GLU A 74 -29.38 14.68 -45.95
CA GLU A 74 -28.90 15.29 -44.71
C GLU A 74 -28.11 16.58 -45.01
N CYS A 75 -28.28 17.60 -44.16
CA CYS A 75 -27.53 18.84 -44.20
C CYS A 75 -26.85 19.13 -42.85
N LYS A 76 -25.59 19.58 -42.89
CA LYS A 76 -24.83 20.06 -41.74
C LYS A 76 -24.36 21.49 -41.96
N GLU A 77 -24.10 22.21 -40.88
CA GLU A 77 -23.69 23.61 -40.94
C GLU A 77 -22.48 23.86 -40.02
N VAL A 78 -21.55 24.70 -40.48
CA VAL A 78 -20.45 25.20 -39.66
C VAL A 78 -20.52 26.72 -39.60
N THR A 79 -20.52 27.27 -38.39
CA THR A 79 -20.65 28.71 -38.16
C THR A 79 -19.31 29.43 -38.33
N LEU A 80 -19.38 30.73 -38.65
CA LEU A 80 -18.22 31.61 -38.72
C LEU A 80 -17.41 31.60 -37.42
N GLY A 81 -18.08 31.60 -36.27
CA GLY A 81 -17.43 31.49 -34.96
C GLY A 81 -16.56 30.24 -34.84
N ASN A 82 -17.06 29.09 -35.30
CA ASN A 82 -16.30 27.85 -35.32
C ASN A 82 -15.10 27.91 -36.28
N LEU A 83 -15.29 28.50 -37.47
CA LEU A 83 -14.21 28.65 -38.46
C LEU A 83 -13.10 29.58 -37.97
N ILE A 84 -13.45 30.69 -37.30
CA ILE A 84 -12.48 31.59 -36.64
C ILE A 84 -11.73 30.85 -35.54
N ASN A 85 -12.43 30.14 -34.66
CA ASN A 85 -11.81 29.39 -33.56
C ASN A 85 -10.84 28.30 -34.05
N LYS A 86 -11.08 27.76 -35.25
CA LYS A 86 -10.21 26.78 -35.92
C LYS A 86 -9.09 27.43 -36.75
N ASN A 87 -8.95 28.75 -36.71
CA ASN A 87 -7.98 29.53 -37.51
C ASN A 87 -8.10 29.29 -39.02
N LEU A 88 -9.32 28.99 -39.51
CA LEU A 88 -9.61 28.79 -40.94
C LEU A 88 -9.98 30.10 -41.66
N ILE A 89 -10.19 31.18 -40.90
CA ILE A 89 -10.41 32.53 -41.41
C ILE A 89 -9.15 33.34 -41.19
N SER A 90 -8.47 33.70 -42.28
CA SER A 90 -7.19 34.45 -42.24
C SER A 90 -7.34 35.89 -41.76
N GLU A 91 -8.48 36.53 -42.06
CA GLU A 91 -8.76 37.93 -41.72
C GLU A 91 -10.12 38.05 -41.02
N PRO A 92 -10.21 37.72 -39.71
CA PRO A 92 -11.47 37.73 -38.97
C PRO A 92 -12.13 39.12 -38.88
N ASP A 93 -11.34 40.18 -38.91
CA ASP A 93 -11.81 41.57 -38.81
C ASP A 93 -12.70 41.99 -39.99
N ASN A 94 -12.57 41.32 -41.14
CA ASN A 94 -13.43 41.53 -42.31
C ASN A 94 -14.89 41.12 -42.07
N TYR A 95 -15.17 40.40 -40.98
CA TYR A 95 -16.50 39.97 -40.57
C TYR A 95 -16.97 40.69 -39.29
N SER A 96 -16.40 41.85 -38.97
CA SER A 96 -16.70 42.58 -37.73
C SER A 96 -18.16 43.01 -37.60
N ASP A 97 -18.87 43.19 -38.71
CA ASP A 97 -20.30 43.49 -38.77
C ASP A 97 -21.19 42.23 -38.93
N CYS A 98 -20.58 41.04 -39.00
CA CYS A 98 -21.29 39.78 -39.18
C CYS A 98 -21.58 39.08 -37.85
N ASN A 99 -22.77 38.51 -37.74
CA ASN A 99 -23.15 37.65 -36.63
C ASN A 99 -22.41 36.30 -36.76
N LYS A 100 -21.54 36.00 -35.78
CA LYS A 100 -20.68 34.81 -35.79
C LYS A 100 -21.41 33.48 -35.68
N SER A 101 -22.63 33.46 -35.13
CA SER A 101 -23.44 32.23 -35.02
C SER A 101 -24.40 32.03 -36.19
N GLU A 102 -24.82 33.10 -36.84
CA GLU A 102 -25.79 33.04 -37.95
C GLU A 102 -25.12 33.01 -39.32
N THR A 103 -23.92 33.60 -39.44
CA THR A 103 -23.06 33.45 -40.60
C THR A 103 -22.45 32.06 -40.61
N ARG A 104 -22.65 31.30 -41.69
CA ARG A 104 -22.32 29.87 -41.72
C ARG A 104 -22.12 29.33 -43.14
N VAL A 105 -21.50 28.16 -43.23
CA VAL A 105 -21.48 27.34 -44.45
C VAL A 105 -22.33 26.11 -44.20
N LYS A 106 -23.35 25.95 -45.04
CA LYS A 106 -24.21 24.76 -45.08
C LYS A 106 -23.67 23.79 -46.13
N VAL A 107 -23.62 22.52 -45.79
CA VAL A 107 -23.26 21.42 -46.69
C VAL A 107 -24.37 20.38 -46.65
N CYS A 108 -24.82 19.93 -47.81
CA CYS A 108 -25.85 18.89 -47.92
C CYS A 108 -25.37 17.77 -48.83
N LYS A 109 -25.70 16.52 -48.50
CA LYS A 109 -25.44 15.37 -49.37
C LYS A 109 -26.63 15.16 -50.30
N LEU A 110 -26.39 15.25 -51.60
CA LEU A 110 -27.41 15.13 -52.64
C LEU A 110 -27.69 13.65 -52.98
N GLU A 111 -28.74 13.37 -53.77
CA GLU A 111 -29.11 12.01 -54.22
C GLU A 111 -28.00 11.35 -55.06
N SER A 112 -27.23 12.15 -55.81
CA SER A 112 -26.05 11.69 -56.53
C SER A 112 -24.89 11.25 -55.63
N GLY A 113 -24.98 11.51 -54.31
CA GLY A 113 -23.91 11.31 -53.34
C GLY A 113 -22.90 12.47 -53.30
N ASN A 114 -23.04 13.48 -54.17
CA ASN A 114 -22.20 14.68 -54.15
C ASN A 114 -22.58 15.63 -53.02
N TYR A 115 -21.62 16.46 -52.60
CA TYR A 115 -21.84 17.49 -51.58
C TYR A 115 -22.10 18.85 -52.20
N HIS A 116 -23.20 19.49 -51.82
CA HIS A 116 -23.53 20.87 -52.19
C HIS A 116 -23.23 21.82 -51.05
N TYR A 117 -22.42 22.83 -51.31
CA TYR A 117 -22.02 23.84 -50.32
C TYR A 117 -22.76 25.15 -50.59
N LEU A 118 -23.09 25.87 -49.52
CA LEU A 118 -23.64 27.21 -49.60
C LEU A 118 -23.10 28.08 -48.45
N PRO A 119 -22.39 29.16 -48.74
CA PRO A 119 -22.10 30.19 -47.75
C PRO A 119 -23.33 31.08 -47.52
N ILE A 120 -23.63 31.36 -46.26
CA ILE A 120 -24.76 32.17 -45.82
C ILE A 120 -24.21 33.27 -44.91
N LEU A 121 -24.34 34.52 -45.35
CA LEU A 121 -23.89 35.71 -44.61
C LEU A 121 -25.04 36.34 -43.83
N GLN A 122 -24.79 36.65 -42.57
CA GLN A 122 -25.64 37.47 -41.71
C GLN A 122 -24.80 38.66 -41.22
N CYS A 123 -24.81 39.76 -41.98
CA CYS A 123 -24.01 40.95 -41.66
C CYS A 123 -24.89 42.21 -41.64
N GLY A 124 -24.63 43.09 -40.67
CA GLY A 124 -25.45 44.28 -40.43
C GLY A 124 -26.91 43.92 -40.13
N THR A 125 -27.85 44.62 -40.79
CA THR A 125 -29.31 44.42 -40.62
C THR A 125 -29.92 43.41 -41.59
N THR A 126 -29.15 42.86 -42.53
CA THR A 126 -29.66 41.97 -43.57
C THR A 126 -29.82 40.56 -43.01
N LEU A 127 -31.03 39.99 -43.03
CA LEU A 127 -31.24 38.60 -42.65
C LEU A 127 -30.72 37.66 -43.74
N ALA A 128 -30.11 36.55 -43.32
CA ALA A 128 -29.63 35.48 -44.18
C ALA A 128 -30.71 35.01 -45.19
N ASN A 129 -31.98 35.03 -44.78
CA ASN A 129 -33.11 34.62 -45.61
C ASN A 129 -33.57 35.68 -46.62
N ASP A 130 -33.29 36.97 -46.40
CA ASP A 130 -33.77 38.06 -47.27
C ASP A 130 -33.08 38.05 -48.63
N ASN A 131 -31.90 37.42 -48.69
CA ASN A 131 -31.08 37.29 -49.89
C ASN A 131 -31.55 36.20 -50.85
N PHE A 132 -32.57 35.39 -50.50
CA PHE A 132 -33.02 34.28 -51.34
C PHE A 132 -34.44 34.49 -51.88
N GLY A 133 -34.71 33.92 -53.06
CA GLY A 133 -36.04 33.83 -53.64
C GLY A 133 -36.98 32.86 -52.89
N PRO A 134 -38.22 32.66 -53.38
CA PRO A 134 -39.13 31.66 -52.83
C PRO A 134 -38.60 30.24 -53.06
N TRP A 135 -38.97 29.33 -52.16
CA TRP A 135 -38.73 27.90 -52.32
C TRP A 135 -39.55 27.35 -53.49
N LYS A 136 -38.92 26.51 -54.31
CA LYS A 136 -39.53 25.77 -55.42
C LYS A 136 -39.04 24.33 -55.41
N ASP A 137 -39.89 23.42 -55.90
CA ASP A 137 -39.49 22.03 -56.17
C ASP A 137 -38.48 22.03 -57.32
N GLY A 138 -37.49 21.12 -57.27
CA GLY A 138 -36.47 21.00 -58.30
C GLY A 138 -35.62 19.75 -58.16
N SER A 139 -34.56 19.69 -58.95
CA SER A 139 -33.56 18.61 -59.00
C SER A 139 -32.16 19.17 -58.81
N GLU A 140 -31.16 18.29 -58.69
CA GLU A 140 -29.75 18.70 -58.60
C GLU A 140 -29.28 19.52 -59.81
N LEU A 141 -29.86 19.28 -60.99
CA LEU A 141 -29.52 19.99 -62.23
C LEU A 141 -29.95 21.46 -62.21
N ASP A 142 -30.90 21.81 -61.34
CA ASP A 142 -31.43 23.16 -61.21
C ASP A 142 -30.59 24.02 -60.24
N LEU A 143 -29.63 23.41 -59.54
CA LEU A 143 -28.81 24.08 -58.54
C LEU A 143 -27.71 24.91 -59.19
N THR A 144 -27.62 26.17 -58.75
CA THR A 144 -26.45 27.00 -59.01
C THR A 144 -25.40 26.72 -57.94
N THR A 145 -24.22 26.28 -58.38
CA THR A 145 -23.07 25.97 -57.51
C THR A 145 -22.80 27.13 -56.55
N ASP A 146 -22.65 26.78 -55.27
CA ASP A 146 -22.34 27.70 -54.18
C ASP A 146 -23.35 28.86 -53.97
N LYS A 147 -24.53 28.82 -54.60
CA LYS A 147 -25.53 29.91 -54.56
C LYS A 147 -26.96 29.49 -54.27
N SER A 148 -27.33 28.24 -54.53
CA SER A 148 -28.68 27.74 -54.23
C SER A 148 -28.76 27.18 -52.81
N ASP A 149 -29.78 27.59 -52.05
CA ASP A 149 -30.12 26.96 -50.77
C ASP A 149 -31.07 25.79 -51.04
N VAL A 150 -30.82 24.68 -50.36
CA VAL A 150 -31.53 23.41 -50.57
C VAL A 150 -32.13 22.90 -49.27
N ARG A 151 -33.27 22.23 -49.36
CA ARG A 151 -33.87 21.49 -48.26
C ARG A 151 -34.56 20.24 -48.79
N PHE A 152 -34.77 19.28 -47.91
CA PHE A 152 -35.28 17.97 -48.27
C PHE A 152 -36.54 17.63 -47.48
N THR A 153 -37.40 16.87 -48.13
CA THR A 153 -38.51 16.16 -47.51
C THR A 153 -38.49 14.70 -47.98
N PHE A 154 -39.08 13.80 -47.23
CA PHE A 154 -38.82 12.36 -47.34
C PHE A 154 -40.12 11.56 -47.37
N LYS A 155 -40.15 10.49 -48.18
CA LYS A 155 -41.22 9.51 -48.15
C LYS A 155 -40.65 8.16 -47.74
N GLY A 156 -40.94 7.75 -46.51
CA GLY A 156 -40.44 6.51 -45.92
C GLY A 156 -41.26 5.28 -46.33
N GLU A 157 -40.58 4.17 -46.51
CA GLU A 157 -41.18 2.87 -46.79
C GLU A 157 -40.52 1.80 -45.90
N TYR A 158 -41.30 0.80 -45.50
CA TYR A 158 -40.79 -0.40 -44.82
C TYR A 158 -41.19 -1.65 -45.59
N LYS A 159 -40.38 -2.68 -45.49
CA LYS A 159 -40.65 -3.96 -46.12
C LYS A 159 -41.71 -4.71 -45.30
N GLU A 160 -42.79 -5.12 -45.96
CA GLU A 160 -43.81 -5.96 -45.33
C GLU A 160 -43.24 -7.36 -45.09
N VAL A 161 -43.40 -7.89 -43.87
CA VAL A 161 -42.90 -9.23 -43.51
C VAL A 161 -44.01 -10.06 -42.87
N SER A 162 -44.21 -11.29 -43.37
CA SER A 162 -45.05 -12.29 -42.71
C SER A 162 -44.29 -12.99 -41.59
N VAL A 163 -44.88 -13.09 -40.40
CA VAL A 163 -44.33 -13.85 -39.28
C VAL A 163 -44.48 -15.35 -39.59
N ASP A 164 -43.37 -16.07 -39.61
CA ASP A 164 -43.37 -17.54 -39.67
C ASP A 164 -43.51 -18.11 -38.25
N ASP A 165 -44.65 -18.74 -37.96
CA ASP A 165 -45.00 -19.24 -36.63
C ASP A 165 -44.01 -20.34 -36.12
N GLU A 166 -43.26 -20.98 -37.02
CA GLU A 166 -42.31 -22.07 -36.72
C GLU A 166 -40.90 -21.61 -36.30
N ALA A 167 -40.63 -20.29 -36.28
CA ALA A 167 -39.32 -19.78 -35.88
C ALA A 167 -39.00 -20.11 -34.40
N LYS A 168 -37.78 -20.58 -34.13
CA LYS A 168 -37.29 -20.89 -32.77
C LYS A 168 -37.11 -19.61 -31.94
N GLU A 169 -37.46 -19.70 -30.67
CA GLU A 169 -37.17 -18.66 -29.69
C GLU A 169 -35.68 -18.65 -29.36
N GLU A 170 -35.05 -17.48 -29.47
CA GLU A 170 -33.67 -17.21 -29.09
C GLU A 170 -33.62 -16.11 -28.03
N GLU A 171 -32.51 -16.04 -27.28
CA GLU A 171 -32.26 -14.96 -26.32
C GLU A 171 -31.04 -14.14 -26.72
N ALA A 172 -31.18 -12.82 -26.72
CA ALA A 172 -30.06 -11.91 -26.93
C ALA A 172 -30.23 -10.62 -26.11
N TRP A 173 -29.13 -9.88 -25.95
CA TRP A 173 -29.22 -8.52 -25.47
C TRP A 173 -29.80 -7.63 -26.57
N LEU A 174 -30.75 -6.78 -26.19
CA LEU A 174 -31.54 -6.00 -27.13
C LEU A 174 -30.71 -5.04 -27.99
N ASP A 175 -29.60 -4.54 -27.43
CA ASP A 175 -28.63 -3.68 -28.11
C ASP A 175 -27.66 -4.45 -29.01
N GLU A 176 -27.65 -5.78 -28.97
CA GLU A 176 -26.84 -6.64 -29.87
C GLU A 176 -27.64 -7.11 -31.10
N LEU A 177 -28.96 -6.82 -31.17
CA LEU A 177 -29.87 -7.29 -32.22
C LEU A 177 -29.97 -6.33 -33.43
N THR A 178 -28.91 -5.59 -33.75
CA THR A 178 -28.89 -4.68 -34.91
C THR A 178 -28.95 -5.44 -36.24
N GLY A 179 -29.83 -5.03 -37.16
CA GLY A 179 -29.92 -5.61 -38.52
C GLY A 179 -30.53 -7.01 -38.58
N ILE A 180 -31.20 -7.47 -37.52
CA ILE A 180 -31.94 -8.73 -37.51
C ILE A 180 -33.43 -8.40 -37.56
N ASN A 181 -34.17 -8.98 -38.50
CA ASN A 181 -35.63 -8.96 -38.46
C ASN A 181 -36.10 -9.95 -37.38
N TYR A 182 -36.68 -9.43 -36.29
CA TYR A 182 -37.18 -10.26 -35.20
C TYR A 182 -38.49 -9.77 -34.59
N GLN A 183 -39.26 -10.72 -34.06
CA GLN A 183 -40.40 -10.44 -33.18
C GLN A 183 -39.96 -10.63 -31.72
N THR A 184 -40.12 -9.59 -30.89
CA THR A 184 -39.90 -9.70 -29.44
C THR A 184 -41.09 -10.41 -28.79
N ILE A 185 -40.83 -11.52 -28.08
CA ILE A 185 -41.84 -12.26 -27.31
C ILE A 185 -41.92 -11.73 -25.89
N SER A 186 -40.77 -11.55 -25.25
CA SER A 186 -40.69 -11.00 -23.90
C SER A 186 -39.41 -10.23 -23.69
N SER A 187 -39.43 -9.31 -22.74
CA SER A 187 -38.26 -8.53 -22.34
C SER A 187 -38.05 -8.62 -20.83
N THR A 188 -36.81 -8.75 -20.41
CA THR A 188 -36.42 -8.74 -18.99
C THR A 188 -35.31 -7.71 -18.81
N LYS A 189 -35.51 -6.80 -17.85
CA LYS A 189 -34.48 -5.83 -17.45
C LYS A 189 -33.50 -6.50 -16.49
N TYR A 190 -32.22 -6.31 -16.75
CA TYR A 190 -31.12 -6.76 -15.91
C TYR A 190 -30.30 -5.56 -15.44
N TYR A 191 -29.70 -5.70 -14.27
CA TYR A 191 -28.95 -4.67 -13.58
C TYR A 191 -27.57 -5.18 -13.22
N ARG A 192 -26.56 -4.33 -13.33
CA ARG A 192 -25.26 -4.53 -12.68
C ARG A 192 -24.87 -3.26 -11.95
N TYR A 193 -24.01 -3.37 -10.96
CA TYR A 193 -23.51 -2.22 -10.23
C TYR A 193 -22.02 -2.32 -9.96
N ARG A 194 -21.40 -1.19 -9.66
CA ARG A 194 -20.06 -1.11 -9.08
C ARG A 194 -20.04 -0.09 -7.96
N ASP A 195 -19.20 -0.35 -6.97
CA ASP A 195 -19.08 0.51 -5.80
C ASP A 195 -17.79 1.32 -5.86
N LEU A 196 -17.85 2.53 -5.31
CA LEU A 196 -16.69 3.38 -5.09
C LEU A 196 -15.88 2.80 -3.92
N MET A 197 -14.57 2.70 -4.10
CA MET A 197 -13.65 2.09 -3.15
C MET A 197 -12.58 3.10 -2.77
N TRP A 198 -12.17 3.11 -1.50
CA TRP A 198 -11.17 4.05 -0.98
C TRP A 198 -9.98 3.32 -0.37
N LYS A 199 -8.82 3.98 -0.39
CA LYS A 199 -7.78 3.66 0.58
C LYS A 199 -8.17 4.27 1.91
N TRP A 200 -7.82 3.55 2.97
CA TRP A 200 -8.15 3.95 4.32
C TRP A 200 -6.86 4.22 5.08
N GLN A 201 -6.81 5.35 5.76
CA GLN A 201 -5.80 5.64 6.74
C GLN A 201 -6.27 5.10 8.07
N THR A 202 -5.49 4.20 8.64
CA THR A 202 -5.73 3.57 9.93
C THR A 202 -4.72 4.07 10.92
N THR A 203 -5.16 4.21 12.15
CA THR A 203 -4.35 4.69 13.26
C THR A 203 -4.32 3.62 14.32
N SER A 204 -3.13 3.20 14.72
CA SER A 204 -2.94 2.15 15.71
C SER A 204 -1.94 2.57 16.78
N LYS A 205 -2.05 1.98 17.98
CA LYS A 205 -1.10 2.20 19.06
C LYS A 205 0.04 1.19 18.94
N GLU A 206 1.27 1.66 18.78
CA GLU A 206 2.47 0.84 18.93
C GLU A 206 3.04 1.09 20.33
N TYR A 207 2.94 0.11 21.22
CA TYR A 207 3.43 0.21 22.59
C TYR A 207 4.94 0.02 22.65
N TYR A 208 5.62 0.76 23.53
CA TYR A 208 7.07 0.65 23.75
C TYR A 208 7.48 -0.77 24.13
N SER A 209 6.75 -1.38 25.07
CA SER A 209 6.90 -2.78 25.43
C SER A 209 5.82 -3.61 24.74
N LYS A 210 6.25 -4.71 24.09
CA LYS A 210 5.34 -5.73 23.56
C LYS A 210 4.65 -6.51 24.69
N ASP A 211 5.30 -6.63 25.84
CA ASP A 211 4.72 -7.28 27.02
C ASP A 211 3.62 -6.40 27.61
N THR A 212 2.40 -6.91 27.67
CA THR A 212 1.21 -6.18 28.15
C THR A 212 1.26 -5.85 29.64
N ASN A 213 2.09 -6.56 30.40
CA ASN A 213 2.17 -6.47 31.85
C ASN A 213 3.31 -5.56 32.34
N VAL A 214 4.02 -4.89 31.42
CA VAL A 214 5.15 -3.99 31.74
C VAL A 214 4.69 -2.54 31.69
N TYR A 215 4.99 -1.82 32.76
CA TYR A 215 4.63 -0.42 32.94
C TYR A 215 5.86 0.41 33.31
N TYR A 216 5.76 1.73 33.10
CA TYR A 216 6.84 2.68 33.34
C TYR A 216 6.30 3.89 34.11
N ALA A 217 7.10 4.42 35.04
CA ALA A 217 6.75 5.62 35.80
C ALA A 217 6.96 6.92 35.00
N SER A 218 7.77 6.87 33.94
CA SER A 218 8.06 7.97 33.04
C SER A 218 8.24 7.46 31.61
N THR A 219 8.27 8.35 30.63
CA THR A 219 8.50 7.97 29.23
C THR A 219 9.85 7.24 29.11
N PRO A 220 9.88 6.01 28.57
CA PRO A 220 11.10 5.22 28.46
C PRO A 220 11.96 5.63 27.25
N GLU A 221 11.36 6.26 26.24
CA GLU A 221 12.06 6.74 25.04
C GLU A 221 11.28 7.90 24.40
N ASN A 222 12.01 8.89 23.88
CA ASN A 222 11.44 10.12 23.30
C ASN A 222 10.42 9.90 22.17
N SER A 223 10.45 8.76 21.49
CA SER A 223 9.51 8.44 20.41
C SER A 223 8.14 7.94 20.90
N TYR A 224 8.01 7.55 22.18
CA TYR A 224 6.79 7.06 22.81
C TYR A 224 6.28 8.06 23.85
N THR A 225 5.67 9.14 23.37
CA THR A 225 5.23 10.27 24.18
C THR A 225 3.82 10.11 24.76
N GLU A 226 3.02 9.20 24.19
CA GLU A 226 1.64 8.96 24.61
C GLU A 226 1.59 7.86 25.68
N LYS A 227 0.58 7.90 26.55
CA LYS A 227 0.41 6.93 27.64
C LYS A 227 -1.02 6.45 27.77
N GLU A 228 -1.19 5.18 28.07
CA GLU A 228 -2.49 4.55 28.27
C GLU A 228 -2.80 4.40 29.75
N GLY A 229 -3.83 5.14 30.18
CA GLY A 229 -4.31 5.14 31.56
C GLY A 229 -3.20 5.50 32.54
N THR A 230 -3.52 5.44 33.82
CA THR A 230 -2.52 5.51 34.88
C THR A 230 -2.99 4.60 36.00
N THR A 231 -2.07 3.79 36.53
CA THR A 231 -2.36 2.80 37.58
C THR A 231 -1.20 2.74 38.55
N THR A 232 -1.34 1.94 39.60
CA THR A 232 -0.29 1.74 40.61
C THR A 232 0.46 0.45 40.31
N GLY A 233 1.79 0.54 40.24
CA GLY A 233 2.68 -0.59 39.98
C GLY A 233 3.85 -0.64 40.96
N TRP A 234 4.50 -1.80 41.03
CA TRP A 234 5.64 -2.05 41.92
C TRP A 234 6.76 -2.75 41.14
N LYS A 235 7.96 -2.67 41.68
CA LYS A 235 9.09 -3.50 41.28
C LYS A 235 9.04 -4.80 42.08
N TRP A 236 9.54 -5.86 41.47
CA TRP A 236 9.49 -7.21 42.04
C TRP A 236 10.90 -7.77 42.08
N TYR A 237 11.23 -8.51 43.12
CA TYR A 237 12.54 -9.10 43.30
C TYR A 237 12.46 -10.57 43.70
N THR A 238 13.55 -11.30 43.48
CA THR A 238 13.78 -12.60 44.09
C THR A 238 14.86 -12.47 45.16
N GLU A 239 14.89 -13.42 46.09
CA GLU A 239 15.88 -13.47 47.14
C GLU A 239 16.91 -14.56 46.84
N THR A 240 18.18 -14.19 46.87
CA THR A 240 19.29 -15.13 46.76
C THR A 240 20.06 -15.17 48.06
N LYS A 241 20.35 -16.38 48.53
CA LYS A 241 21.20 -16.60 49.70
C LYS A 241 22.66 -16.55 49.26
N GLN A 242 23.43 -15.68 49.90
CA GLN A 242 24.87 -15.64 49.75
C GLN A 242 25.51 -15.94 51.12
N SER A 243 26.38 -16.95 51.15
CA SER A 243 27.15 -17.26 52.35
C SER A 243 28.47 -16.49 52.31
N SER A 244 28.78 -15.78 53.41
CA SER A 244 30.07 -15.11 53.63
C SER A 244 30.69 -15.58 54.94
N TRP A 245 32.02 -15.62 54.98
CA TRP A 245 32.77 -15.93 56.20
C TRP A 245 32.90 -14.69 57.08
N GLU A 246 32.46 -14.79 58.34
CA GLU A 246 32.70 -13.77 59.35
C GLU A 246 33.59 -14.31 60.47
N LYS A 247 34.67 -13.58 60.77
CA LYS A 247 35.60 -13.91 61.86
C LYS A 247 34.99 -13.53 63.20
N THR A 248 34.92 -14.47 64.13
CA THR A 248 34.16 -14.29 65.39
C THR A 248 35.03 -14.16 66.63
N SER A 249 36.22 -14.77 66.66
CA SER A 249 37.13 -14.70 67.81
C SER A 249 38.52 -15.28 67.52
N ASN A 250 39.48 -15.00 68.41
CA ASN A 250 40.82 -15.58 68.32
C ASN A 250 40.79 -17.05 68.75
N PRO A 251 41.35 -17.97 67.96
CA PRO A 251 41.47 -19.36 68.36
C PRO A 251 42.33 -19.53 69.62
N THR A 252 42.08 -20.61 70.37
CA THR A 252 43.08 -21.11 71.31
C THR A 252 44.13 -21.88 70.54
N VAL A 253 45.36 -21.37 70.56
CA VAL A 253 46.50 -21.96 69.88
C VAL A 253 47.33 -22.74 70.90
N THR A 254 47.55 -24.03 70.63
CA THR A 254 48.53 -24.82 71.40
C THR A 254 49.82 -24.89 70.61
N GLU A 255 50.90 -24.36 71.15
CA GLU A 255 52.22 -24.39 70.53
C GLU A 255 53.07 -25.56 71.02
N ALA A 256 54.11 -25.88 70.26
CA ALA A 256 55.05 -26.94 70.57
C ALA A 256 55.75 -26.63 71.90
N SER A 257 55.58 -27.54 72.84
CA SER A 257 56.24 -27.47 74.15
C SER A 257 57.68 -27.95 74.06
N LEU A 258 58.52 -27.52 75.00
CA LEU A 258 59.87 -28.03 75.13
C LEU A 258 59.81 -29.53 75.44
N PHE A 259 60.35 -30.33 74.53
CA PHE A 259 60.27 -31.79 74.58
C PHE A 259 61.54 -32.40 75.16
N ARG A 260 62.71 -31.92 74.74
CA ARG A 260 64.02 -32.40 75.20
C ARG A 260 65.06 -31.29 75.24
N TYR A 261 65.98 -31.39 76.19
CA TYR A 261 67.27 -30.71 76.16
C TYR A 261 68.32 -31.65 75.58
N ILE A 262 69.18 -31.11 74.73
CA ILE A 262 70.38 -31.78 74.23
C ILE A 262 71.53 -31.31 75.11
N CYS A 263 72.16 -32.25 75.80
CA CYS A 263 73.30 -31.99 76.66
C CYS A 263 74.58 -32.47 75.97
N TYR A 264 75.65 -31.69 76.08
CA TYR A 264 76.95 -32.06 75.55
C TYR A 264 78.02 -31.90 76.62
N ASN A 265 78.85 -32.92 76.74
CA ASN A 265 80.07 -32.87 77.53
C ASN A 265 81.27 -32.77 76.58
N GLY A 266 81.88 -31.59 76.55
CA GLY A 266 83.01 -31.28 75.68
C GLY A 266 84.32 -31.97 76.09
N GLU A 267 84.45 -32.39 77.35
CA GLU A 267 85.67 -33.05 77.84
C GLU A 267 85.75 -34.51 77.35
N ILE A 268 84.63 -35.22 77.34
CA ILE A 268 84.55 -36.64 76.92
C ILE A 268 83.94 -36.84 75.53
N LYS A 269 83.57 -35.75 74.84
CA LYS A 269 82.92 -35.76 73.50
C LYS A 269 81.67 -36.65 73.42
N GLN A 270 80.80 -36.57 74.42
CA GLN A 270 79.55 -37.33 74.48
C GLN A 270 78.33 -36.41 74.51
N SER A 271 77.24 -36.81 73.84
CA SER A 271 75.93 -36.17 73.94
C SER A 271 74.91 -37.10 74.60
N ASP A 272 73.97 -36.51 75.33
CA ASP A 272 72.82 -37.18 75.93
C ASP A 272 71.61 -36.24 75.92
N THR A 273 70.41 -36.76 76.15
CA THR A 273 69.19 -35.96 76.18
C THR A 273 68.41 -36.14 77.47
N VAL A 274 67.89 -35.05 78.00
CA VAL A 274 67.03 -35.02 79.19
C VAL A 274 65.67 -34.43 78.84
N CYS A 275 64.61 -34.94 79.46
CA CYS A 275 63.24 -34.54 79.11
C CYS A 275 62.94 -33.10 79.53
N GLY A 276 62.22 -32.39 78.67
CA GLY A 276 61.72 -31.05 78.93
C GLY A 276 60.59 -31.03 79.97
N GLU A 277 60.18 -29.82 80.36
CA GLU A 277 59.13 -29.62 81.36
C GLU A 277 57.78 -30.21 80.91
N GLY A 278 57.12 -30.97 81.80
CA GLY A 278 55.88 -31.70 81.50
C GLY A 278 56.07 -33.06 80.81
N TRP A 279 57.32 -33.52 80.66
CA TRP A 279 57.67 -34.80 80.05
C TRP A 279 58.42 -35.69 81.04
N VAL A 280 58.15 -36.99 80.99
CA VAL A 280 58.75 -38.01 81.88
C VAL A 280 59.67 -38.92 81.06
N SER A 281 60.87 -39.19 81.58
CA SER A 281 61.79 -40.16 80.99
C SER A 281 61.36 -41.59 81.31
N VAL A 282 61.12 -42.39 80.29
CA VAL A 282 60.73 -43.80 80.39
C VAL A 282 61.79 -44.64 79.68
N LYS A 283 62.28 -45.68 80.35
CA LYS A 283 63.25 -46.61 79.76
C LYS A 283 62.56 -47.45 78.69
N GLN A 284 63.10 -47.45 77.48
CA GLN A 284 62.59 -48.26 76.37
C GLN A 284 63.77 -48.95 75.68
N GLY A 285 63.85 -50.28 75.85
CA GLY A 285 64.99 -51.07 75.37
C GLY A 285 66.30 -50.65 76.03
N THR A 286 67.33 -50.39 75.21
CA THR A 286 68.65 -49.93 75.65
C THR A 286 68.75 -48.41 75.82
N GLY A 287 67.67 -47.65 75.58
CA GLY A 287 67.64 -46.18 75.70
C GLY A 287 66.51 -45.65 76.57
N TYR A 288 66.40 -44.32 76.64
CA TYR A 288 65.32 -43.61 77.32
C TYR A 288 64.55 -42.75 76.30
N ILE A 289 63.23 -42.70 76.43
CA ILE A 289 62.36 -41.81 75.66
C ILE A 289 61.58 -40.89 76.59
N CYS A 290 61.21 -39.71 76.12
CA CYS A 290 60.38 -38.77 76.85
C CYS A 290 58.90 -38.96 76.47
N THR A 291 58.03 -39.17 77.45
CA THR A 291 56.58 -39.34 77.26
C THR A 291 55.78 -38.33 78.08
N LYS A 292 54.63 -37.88 77.57
CA LYS A 292 53.79 -36.87 78.25
C LYS A 292 53.11 -37.50 79.47
N GLY A 293 53.34 -36.97 80.67
CA GLY A 293 52.79 -37.53 81.91
C GLY A 293 52.64 -36.48 83.00
N SER A 294 51.60 -36.62 83.83
CA SER A 294 51.20 -35.61 84.84
C SER A 294 51.71 -35.89 86.26
N ILE A 295 52.68 -36.79 86.46
CA ILE A 295 53.16 -37.16 87.80
C ILE A 295 54.69 -37.15 87.87
N GLY A 296 55.23 -36.17 88.60
CA GLY A 296 56.62 -36.12 89.09
C GLY A 296 57.51 -35.07 88.40
N PRO A 297 58.15 -34.13 89.14
CA PRO A 297 59.06 -33.14 88.56
C PRO A 297 60.39 -33.81 88.25
N TYR A 298 60.58 -34.24 87.00
CA TYR A 298 61.90 -34.56 86.49
C TYR A 298 62.20 -33.74 85.24
N THR A 299 62.02 -32.42 85.34
CA THR A 299 62.89 -31.50 84.62
C THR A 299 64.29 -31.69 85.18
N LYS A 300 65.08 -32.57 84.55
CA LYS A 300 66.49 -32.71 84.91
C LYS A 300 67.27 -31.74 84.03
N PRO A 301 67.73 -30.58 84.52
CA PRO A 301 68.66 -29.77 83.74
C PRO A 301 69.92 -30.58 83.45
N CYS A 302 70.62 -30.28 82.35
CA CYS A 302 71.84 -31.00 81.95
C CYS A 302 72.88 -31.12 83.08
N SER A 303 72.89 -30.16 84.02
CA SER A 303 73.76 -30.14 85.20
C SER A 303 73.61 -31.37 86.12
N GLU A 304 72.48 -32.07 86.12
CA GLU A 304 72.30 -33.29 86.93
C GLU A 304 73.00 -34.52 86.34
N LEU A 305 73.38 -34.51 85.05
CA LEU A 305 74.28 -35.52 84.49
C LEU A 305 75.72 -35.36 85.03
N GLY A 306 75.98 -34.28 85.76
CA GLY A 306 77.26 -33.88 86.34
C GLY A 306 77.64 -32.46 85.92
N SER A 307 78.44 -31.75 86.73
CA SER A 307 78.85 -30.36 86.50
C SER A 307 79.53 -30.09 85.15
N GLN A 308 80.10 -31.13 84.55
CA GLN A 308 80.73 -31.15 83.21
C GLN A 308 79.74 -31.08 82.03
N TRP A 309 78.45 -31.35 82.23
CA TRP A 309 77.44 -31.35 81.18
C TRP A 309 76.80 -29.98 81.02
N LYS A 310 76.81 -29.46 79.78
CA LYS A 310 76.18 -28.18 79.43
C LYS A 310 75.06 -28.37 78.43
N GLU A 311 74.03 -27.52 78.53
CA GLU A 311 72.97 -27.47 77.54
C GLU A 311 73.56 -26.99 76.20
N TYR A 312 73.37 -27.79 75.15
CA TYR A 312 73.82 -27.53 73.79
C TYR A 312 72.66 -27.13 72.86
N GLY A 313 71.44 -27.62 73.14
CA GLY A 313 70.28 -27.30 72.32
C GLY A 313 68.95 -27.70 72.96
N ARG A 314 67.86 -27.22 72.36
CA ARG A 314 66.48 -27.49 72.77
C ARG A 314 65.69 -28.05 71.60
N GLN A 315 64.92 -29.10 71.84
CA GLN A 315 63.99 -29.68 70.88
C GLN A 315 62.57 -29.49 71.39
N TYR A 316 61.69 -29.04 70.51
CA TYR A 316 60.26 -28.83 70.80
C TYR A 316 59.45 -29.92 70.12
N SER A 317 58.31 -30.27 70.69
CA SER A 317 57.41 -31.25 70.10
C SER A 317 55.96 -30.93 70.43
N CYS A 318 55.09 -31.25 69.48
CA CYS A 318 53.64 -31.19 69.62
C CYS A 318 53.05 -32.46 70.23
N ASP A 319 53.61 -33.61 69.85
CA ASP A 319 53.13 -34.95 70.16
C ASP A 319 54.10 -35.74 71.05
N GLY A 320 55.28 -35.19 71.32
CA GLY A 320 56.32 -35.86 72.09
C GLY A 320 57.10 -36.91 71.33
N SER A 321 57.02 -36.91 70.01
CA SER A 321 57.72 -37.87 69.16
C SER A 321 58.47 -37.15 68.04
N ASN A 322 57.82 -36.17 67.42
CA ASN A 322 58.37 -35.44 66.29
C ASN A 322 58.99 -34.12 66.75
N VAL A 323 60.25 -33.89 66.37
CA VAL A 323 60.94 -32.63 66.66
C VAL A 323 60.45 -31.57 65.69
N VAL A 324 59.96 -30.46 66.23
CA VAL A 324 59.51 -29.29 65.48
C VAL A 324 60.26 -28.04 65.94
N ALA A 325 60.13 -26.97 65.16
CA ALA A 325 60.71 -25.68 65.52
C ALA A 325 59.98 -25.09 66.75
N LYS A 326 60.67 -24.22 67.48
CA LYS A 326 60.06 -23.44 68.55
C LYS A 326 58.93 -22.57 67.97
N GLY A 327 57.77 -22.55 68.62
CA GLY A 327 56.61 -21.78 68.18
C GLY A 327 55.77 -22.44 67.09
N THR A 328 56.07 -23.70 66.69
CA THR A 328 55.18 -24.47 65.82
C THR A 328 53.82 -24.67 66.48
N VAL A 329 52.74 -24.31 65.78
CA VAL A 329 51.37 -24.52 66.23
C VAL A 329 50.98 -25.99 66.08
N CYS A 330 50.63 -26.64 67.18
CA CYS A 330 50.28 -28.05 67.26
C CYS A 330 48.81 -28.32 67.03
N SER A 331 47.96 -27.44 67.55
CA SER A 331 46.52 -27.53 67.35
C SER A 331 45.88 -26.16 67.55
N ILE A 332 44.87 -25.90 66.73
CA ILE A 332 44.03 -24.73 66.84
C ILE A 332 42.65 -25.22 67.24
N THR A 333 42.15 -24.75 68.37
CA THR A 333 40.81 -25.08 68.86
C THR A 333 39.95 -23.84 68.83
N CYS A 334 38.82 -23.92 68.11
CA CYS A 334 37.84 -22.85 68.08
C CYS A 334 36.93 -22.88 69.32
N PRO A 335 36.49 -21.72 69.83
CA PRO A 335 35.47 -21.67 70.87
C PRO A 335 34.17 -22.35 70.44
N THR A 336 33.39 -22.83 71.42
CA THR A 336 32.10 -23.47 71.19
C THR A 336 31.19 -22.59 70.33
N GLY A 337 30.72 -23.11 69.19
CA GLY A 337 29.86 -22.38 68.26
C GLY A 337 30.59 -21.66 67.12
N SER A 338 31.90 -21.85 66.95
CA SER A 338 32.64 -21.42 65.75
C SER A 338 33.40 -22.58 65.13
N ILE A 339 33.57 -22.53 63.81
CA ILE A 339 34.31 -23.54 63.05
C ILE A 339 35.65 -22.97 62.60
N LEU A 340 36.58 -23.87 62.29
CA LEU A 340 37.87 -23.51 61.73
C LEU A 340 37.71 -23.30 60.21
N ASN A 341 38.28 -22.22 59.67
CA ASN A 341 38.27 -21.99 58.22
C ASN A 341 39.01 -23.11 57.47
N ASN A 342 38.79 -23.20 56.15
CA ASN A 342 39.40 -24.23 55.31
C ASN A 342 40.94 -24.22 55.37
N ASP A 343 41.54 -23.05 55.54
CA ASP A 343 42.99 -22.88 55.62
C ASP A 343 43.57 -23.22 57.01
N LYS A 344 42.72 -23.59 57.97
CA LYS A 344 43.08 -23.98 59.33
C LYS A 344 43.85 -22.91 60.11
N THR A 345 43.53 -21.65 59.89
CA THR A 345 44.22 -20.48 60.48
C THR A 345 43.32 -19.61 61.35
N GLU A 346 42.00 -19.63 61.12
CA GLU A 346 41.07 -18.70 61.76
C GLU A 346 39.75 -19.36 62.18
N CYS A 347 39.13 -18.85 63.25
CA CYS A 347 37.81 -19.26 63.69
C CYS A 347 36.75 -18.25 63.29
N GLY A 348 35.61 -18.75 62.83
CA GLY A 348 34.51 -17.92 62.33
C GLY A 348 33.26 -18.72 62.07
N ASN A 349 32.28 -18.04 61.50
CA ASN A 349 30.99 -18.61 61.15
C ASN A 349 30.65 -18.27 59.70
N MET A 350 29.95 -19.20 59.04
CA MET A 350 29.28 -18.90 57.78
C MET A 350 28.01 -18.13 58.09
N VAL A 351 27.96 -16.89 57.63
CA VAL A 351 26.77 -16.05 57.74
C VAL A 351 26.05 -16.08 56.40
N GLU A 352 24.78 -16.46 56.41
CA GLU A 352 23.90 -16.33 55.26
C GLU A 352 23.30 -14.93 55.26
N THR A 353 23.56 -14.17 54.21
CA THR A 353 22.86 -12.92 53.93
C THR A 353 21.92 -13.13 52.75
N THR A 354 20.73 -12.55 52.85
CA THR A 354 19.76 -12.57 51.75
C THR A 354 19.92 -11.28 50.96
N LYS A 355 20.14 -11.41 49.65
CA LYS A 355 20.18 -10.28 48.72
C LYS A 355 18.97 -10.28 47.81
N LYS A 356 18.36 -9.10 47.65
CA LYS A 356 17.31 -8.86 46.66
C LYS A 356 17.92 -8.81 45.26
N GLN A 357 17.23 -9.38 44.29
CA GLN A 357 17.54 -9.29 42.86
C GLN A 357 16.27 -8.88 42.10
N TYR A 358 16.22 -7.63 41.64
CA TYR A 358 15.04 -7.04 40.98
C TYR A 358 14.90 -7.56 39.54
N TYR A 359 13.68 -7.91 39.18
CA TYR A 359 13.35 -8.41 37.85
C TYR A 359 13.04 -7.27 36.88
N PRO A 360 13.46 -7.36 35.60
CA PRO A 360 14.24 -8.46 34.99
C PRO A 360 15.75 -8.24 35.01
N SER A 361 16.25 -7.09 35.45
CA SER A 361 17.68 -6.75 35.36
C SER A 361 18.61 -7.60 36.24
N ASN A 362 18.06 -8.28 37.26
CA ASN A 362 18.79 -8.89 38.37
C ASN A 362 19.63 -7.88 39.17
N SER A 363 19.30 -6.58 39.11
CA SER A 363 19.98 -5.58 39.93
C SER A 363 19.72 -5.82 41.42
N VAL A 364 20.69 -5.48 42.26
CA VAL A 364 20.53 -5.49 43.72
C VAL A 364 19.86 -4.24 44.27
N ASN A 365 19.73 -3.18 43.45
CA ASN A 365 19.06 -1.94 43.84
C ASN A 365 17.78 -1.73 43.04
N ALA A 366 16.72 -1.32 43.73
CA ALA A 366 15.45 -0.98 43.10
C ALA A 366 15.59 0.18 42.09
N SER A 367 16.50 1.14 42.33
CA SER A 367 16.70 2.32 41.47
C SER A 367 17.12 1.96 40.05
N ASP A 368 17.79 0.83 39.88
CA ASP A 368 18.37 0.44 38.59
C ASP A 368 17.37 -0.33 37.73
N GLU A 369 16.21 -0.66 38.29
CA GLU A 369 15.11 -1.32 37.58
C GLU A 369 14.06 -0.29 37.16
N ASN A 370 13.80 -0.17 35.86
CA ASN A 370 12.88 0.84 35.33
C ASN A 370 11.49 0.27 35.00
N LYS A 371 11.32 -1.05 35.09
CA LYS A 371 10.05 -1.73 34.81
C LYS A 371 9.24 -1.95 36.07
N TYR A 372 7.94 -1.72 35.94
CA TYR A 372 6.95 -1.93 36.99
C TYR A 372 5.91 -2.94 36.52
N TYR A 373 5.35 -3.66 37.49
CA TYR A 373 4.36 -4.70 37.27
C TYR A 373 3.25 -4.59 38.32
N LEU A 374 2.02 -4.86 37.89
CA LEU A 374 0.84 -4.86 38.77
C LEU A 374 0.80 -6.14 39.64
N GLU A 375 1.20 -7.25 39.02
CA GLU A 375 1.27 -8.60 39.59
C GLU A 375 2.67 -9.19 39.43
N ALA A 376 2.93 -10.33 40.08
CA ALA A 376 4.23 -10.97 40.07
C ALA A 376 4.65 -11.35 38.64
N PRO A 377 5.78 -10.85 38.11
CA PRO A 377 6.17 -11.13 36.73
C PRO A 377 6.72 -12.55 36.51
N ILE A 378 7.19 -13.18 37.59
CA ILE A 378 7.70 -14.56 37.60
C ILE A 378 7.27 -15.26 38.90
N THR A 379 7.21 -16.58 38.87
CA THR A 379 6.91 -17.38 40.07
C THR A 379 7.98 -17.18 41.13
N GLY A 380 7.57 -16.97 42.38
CA GLY A 380 8.49 -16.76 43.51
C GLY A 380 9.02 -15.34 43.64
N ALA A 381 8.62 -14.40 42.78
CA ALA A 381 8.96 -13.00 42.97
C ALA A 381 8.14 -12.37 44.11
N ILE A 382 8.79 -11.52 44.88
CA ILE A 382 8.26 -10.79 46.02
C ILE A 382 8.02 -9.33 45.62
N LYS A 383 6.85 -8.80 45.97
CA LYS A 383 6.46 -7.39 45.73
C LYS A 383 7.27 -6.48 46.64
N ASP A 384 7.93 -5.46 46.08
CA ASP A 384 8.55 -4.41 46.89
C ASP A 384 7.60 -3.22 47.08
N LEU A 385 6.94 -3.17 48.24
CA LEU A 385 6.00 -2.10 48.58
C LEU A 385 6.64 -0.71 48.63
N SER A 386 7.96 -0.61 48.85
CA SER A 386 8.66 0.68 48.87
C SER A 386 8.83 1.30 47.48
N THR A 387 8.56 0.53 46.43
CA THR A 387 8.69 0.94 45.03
C THR A 387 7.37 1.28 44.38
N GLU A 388 6.33 1.54 45.18
CA GLU A 388 5.03 1.95 44.67
C GLU A 388 5.15 3.22 43.82
N ALA A 389 4.65 3.16 42.58
CA ALA A 389 4.67 4.29 41.68
C ALA A 389 3.39 4.36 40.84
N SER A 390 3.07 5.58 40.42
CA SER A 390 2.08 5.85 39.38
C SER A 390 2.70 5.54 38.02
N VAL A 391 2.17 4.53 37.33
CA VAL A 391 2.78 3.95 36.13
C VAL A 391 1.79 3.88 34.98
N SER A 392 2.32 3.84 33.76
CA SER A 392 1.51 3.78 32.54
C SER A 392 2.20 2.94 31.48
N ARG A 393 1.42 2.44 30.51
CA ARG A 393 1.97 1.86 29.28
C ARG A 393 2.15 2.98 28.27
N TYR A 394 3.39 3.18 27.83
CA TYR A 394 3.70 4.20 26.84
C TYR A 394 3.58 3.63 25.42
N PHE A 395 3.02 4.42 24.53
CA PHE A 395 2.83 4.07 23.13
C PHE A 395 3.12 5.28 22.23
N LYS A 396 3.24 5.02 20.94
CA LYS A 396 3.21 6.03 19.89
C LYS A 396 2.10 5.69 18.93
N THR A 397 1.47 6.71 18.37
CA THR A 397 0.48 6.53 17.33
C THR A 397 1.16 6.29 15.98
N VAL A 398 0.82 5.19 15.33
CA VAL A 398 1.29 4.85 13.99
C VAL A 398 0.12 4.94 13.02
N THR A 399 0.30 5.82 12.04
CA THR A 399 -0.64 6.05 10.96
C THR A 399 -0.18 5.29 9.73
N THR A 400 -1.02 4.41 9.20
CA THR A 400 -0.72 3.64 7.99
C THR A 400 -1.88 3.71 7.00
N THR A 401 -1.54 3.85 5.72
CA THR A 401 -2.51 3.78 4.62
C THR A 401 -2.60 2.33 4.14
N THR A 402 -3.82 1.81 3.99
CA THR A 402 -4.02 0.45 3.48
C THR A 402 -3.43 0.29 2.08
N SER A 403 -2.82 -0.87 1.82
CA SER A 403 -2.32 -1.22 0.49
C SER A 403 -3.44 -1.48 -0.52
N LYS A 404 -4.61 -1.91 -0.04
CA LYS A 404 -5.81 -2.22 -0.83
C LYS A 404 -6.90 -1.17 -0.68
N TYR A 405 -7.83 -1.17 -1.62
CA TYR A 405 -9.04 -0.36 -1.59
C TYR A 405 -10.21 -1.16 -1.00
N TYR A 406 -11.08 -0.49 -0.26
CA TYR A 406 -12.26 -1.09 0.37
C TYR A 406 -13.47 -0.16 0.23
N THR A 407 -14.65 -0.75 0.07
CA THR A 407 -15.94 -0.03 0.04
C THR A 407 -16.36 0.48 1.42
N SER A 408 -15.86 -0.13 2.49
CA SER A 408 -16.10 0.26 3.88
C SER A 408 -14.81 0.33 4.68
N ALA A 409 -14.86 1.04 5.81
CA ALA A 409 -13.73 1.15 6.72
C ALA A 409 -13.27 -0.24 7.20
N PRO A 410 -11.98 -0.58 7.10
CA PRO A 410 -11.46 -1.88 7.52
C PRO A 410 -11.34 -2.02 9.04
N SER A 411 -11.36 -0.89 9.77
CA SER A 411 -11.31 -0.86 11.23
C SER A 411 -12.03 0.39 11.77
N ILE A 412 -12.40 0.35 13.05
CA ILE A 412 -12.97 1.50 13.75
C ILE A 412 -11.96 2.66 13.73
N GLY A 413 -12.45 3.87 13.45
CA GLY A 413 -11.63 5.08 13.39
C GLY A 413 -10.83 5.28 12.10
N ALA A 414 -10.95 4.39 11.11
CA ALA A 414 -10.29 4.57 9.82
C ALA A 414 -10.93 5.72 9.02
N VAL A 415 -10.09 6.51 8.34
CA VAL A 415 -10.51 7.68 7.55
C VAL A 415 -10.22 7.44 6.07
N LYS A 416 -11.12 7.87 5.17
CA LYS A 416 -10.91 7.79 3.72
C LYS A 416 -9.74 8.69 3.28
N VAL A 417 -8.94 8.22 2.33
CA VAL A 417 -7.80 8.98 1.80
C VAL A 417 -7.95 9.20 0.31
N GLY A 418 -7.89 10.47 -0.10
CA GLY A 418 -7.90 10.89 -1.51
C GLY A 418 -9.18 10.53 -2.25
N ASP A 419 -9.11 10.64 -3.57
CA ASP A 419 -10.21 10.27 -4.45
C ASP A 419 -10.36 8.76 -4.51
N GLY A 420 -11.61 8.29 -4.44
CA GLY A 420 -11.92 6.88 -4.53
C GLY A 420 -11.83 6.38 -5.97
N ILE A 421 -11.61 5.08 -6.13
CA ILE A 421 -11.63 4.41 -7.44
C ILE A 421 -12.90 3.58 -7.58
N TRP A 422 -13.38 3.44 -8.79
CA TRP A 422 -14.46 2.51 -9.07
C TRP A 422 -13.96 1.06 -9.00
N GLY A 423 -14.69 0.23 -8.26
CA GLY A 423 -14.49 -1.21 -8.25
C GLY A 423 -14.94 -1.87 -9.56
N ASN A 424 -14.81 -3.20 -9.59
CA ASN A 424 -15.30 -4.00 -10.71
C ASN A 424 -16.83 -4.04 -10.75
N TRP A 425 -17.37 -4.14 -11.97
CA TRP A 425 -18.78 -4.40 -12.18
C TRP A 425 -19.17 -5.79 -11.68
N THR A 426 -20.34 -5.89 -11.07
CA THR A 426 -20.99 -7.18 -10.82
C THR A 426 -21.46 -7.82 -12.12
N ALA A 427 -21.77 -9.11 -12.07
CA ALA A 427 -22.57 -9.74 -13.11
C ALA A 427 -23.97 -9.12 -13.20
N TYR A 428 -24.60 -9.23 -14.36
CA TYR A 428 -25.99 -8.82 -14.55
C TYR A 428 -26.94 -9.73 -13.78
N GLN A 429 -27.92 -9.13 -13.09
CA GLN A 429 -28.93 -9.81 -12.29
C GLN A 429 -30.31 -9.21 -12.51
N LYS A 430 -31.38 -9.97 -12.24
CA LYS A 430 -32.77 -9.54 -12.44
C LYS A 430 -33.26 -8.57 -11.36
N SER A 431 -32.69 -8.64 -10.15
CA SER A 431 -33.08 -7.79 -9.03
C SER A 431 -32.36 -6.45 -9.08
N GLU A 432 -33.14 -5.37 -8.96
CA GLU A 432 -32.60 -4.01 -8.91
C GLU A 432 -31.76 -3.81 -7.63
N PRO A 433 -30.47 -3.46 -7.76
CA PRO A 433 -29.63 -3.22 -6.59
C PRO A 433 -30.04 -1.91 -5.92
N LYS A 434 -29.98 -1.89 -4.58
CA LYS A 434 -30.21 -0.66 -3.81
C LYS A 434 -29.18 0.40 -4.24
N ALA A 435 -29.69 1.56 -4.65
CA ALA A 435 -28.88 2.72 -4.96
C ALA A 435 -28.30 3.35 -3.69
N TYR A 436 -27.04 3.76 -3.75
CA TYR A 436 -26.38 4.55 -2.72
C TYR A 436 -25.88 5.83 -3.36
N LYS A 437 -26.27 6.97 -2.75
CA LYS A 437 -25.96 8.29 -3.28
C LYS A 437 -24.43 8.48 -3.33
N ASP A 438 -23.92 8.83 -4.50
CA ASP A 438 -22.51 9.19 -4.78
C ASP A 438 -21.47 8.07 -4.54
N THR A 439 -21.90 6.84 -4.23
CA THR A 439 -20.97 5.72 -3.95
C THR A 439 -21.24 4.45 -4.73
N ARG A 440 -22.31 4.44 -5.54
CA ARG A 440 -22.67 3.29 -6.39
C ARG A 440 -23.15 3.78 -7.74
N GLU A 441 -22.60 3.17 -8.78
CA GLU A 441 -23.12 3.28 -10.13
C GLU A 441 -23.91 2.03 -10.49
N ILE A 442 -25.04 2.24 -11.17
CA ILE A 442 -25.94 1.17 -11.61
C ILE A 442 -26.08 1.32 -13.12
N GLU A 443 -25.95 0.19 -13.82
CA GLU A 443 -26.21 0.09 -15.24
C GLU A 443 -27.35 -0.90 -15.49
N THR A 444 -28.19 -0.58 -16.46
CA THR A 444 -29.32 -1.42 -16.86
C THR A 444 -29.18 -1.87 -18.30
N ARG A 445 -29.47 -3.15 -18.55
CA ARG A 445 -29.52 -3.72 -19.91
C ARG A 445 -30.79 -4.55 -20.06
N THR A 446 -31.34 -4.62 -21.27
CA THR A 446 -32.56 -5.40 -21.53
C THR A 446 -32.18 -6.63 -22.33
N LYS A 447 -32.58 -7.80 -21.83
CA LYS A 447 -32.49 -9.06 -22.57
C LYS A 447 -33.86 -9.39 -23.14
N VAL A 448 -33.92 -9.81 -24.39
CA VAL A 448 -35.16 -10.19 -25.05
C VAL A 448 -35.14 -11.65 -25.44
N VAL A 449 -36.31 -12.28 -25.32
CA VAL A 449 -36.63 -13.52 -26.01
C VAL A 449 -37.28 -13.12 -27.32
N TYR A 450 -36.75 -13.60 -28.44
CA TYR A 450 -37.19 -13.20 -29.77
C TYR A 450 -37.28 -14.39 -30.73
N LYS A 451 -38.08 -14.25 -31.77
CA LYS A 451 -38.08 -15.14 -32.94
C LYS A 451 -37.48 -14.40 -34.13
N LYS A 452 -36.53 -15.03 -34.83
CA LYS A 452 -36.03 -14.51 -36.10
C LYS A 452 -37.10 -14.65 -37.16
N ILE A 453 -37.32 -13.59 -37.93
CA ILE A 453 -38.26 -13.61 -39.04
C ILE A 453 -37.46 -13.99 -40.30
N ASN A 454 -37.80 -15.10 -40.93
CA ASN A 454 -37.23 -15.47 -42.21
C ASN A 454 -37.90 -14.64 -43.32
N ASN A 455 -37.10 -14.05 -44.20
CA ASN A 455 -37.53 -13.19 -45.30
C ASN A 455 -38.70 -13.86 -46.06
N SER A 456 -39.92 -13.32 -45.90
CA SER A 456 -41.03 -13.68 -46.76
C SER A 456 -40.69 -13.25 -48.20
N SER A 457 -41.07 -14.06 -49.18
CA SER A 457 -40.86 -13.83 -50.61
C SER A 457 -41.63 -12.62 -51.18
N LEU A 458 -42.19 -11.76 -50.33
CA LEU A 458 -42.92 -10.55 -50.72
C LEU A 458 -41.95 -9.37 -50.70
N ASN A 459 -41.51 -8.94 -51.89
CA ASN A 459 -40.81 -7.65 -52.08
C ASN A 459 -41.81 -6.48 -52.07
N ASN A 460 -42.75 -6.48 -51.12
CA ASN A 460 -43.75 -5.42 -51.00
C ASN A 460 -43.25 -4.35 -50.02
N TRP A 461 -43.13 -3.12 -50.51
CA TRP A 461 -42.74 -1.96 -49.73
C TRP A 461 -43.98 -1.14 -49.43
N LEU A 462 -44.27 -0.93 -48.16
CA LEU A 462 -45.43 -0.17 -47.71
C LEU A 462 -45.00 1.23 -47.28
N PRO A 463 -45.69 2.29 -47.74
CA PRO A 463 -45.38 3.64 -47.29
C PRO A 463 -45.76 3.81 -45.81
N ILE A 464 -44.95 4.57 -45.07
CA ILE A 464 -45.28 4.96 -43.69
C ILE A 464 -46.19 6.20 -43.63
N SER A 465 -46.30 6.93 -44.75
CA SER A 465 -47.09 8.15 -44.91
C SER A 465 -47.49 8.35 -46.37
N ASP A 466 -48.64 8.96 -46.59
CA ASP A 466 -49.11 9.36 -47.93
C ASP A 466 -48.31 10.55 -48.46
N ASP A 467 -47.96 11.50 -47.58
CA ASP A 467 -47.24 12.73 -47.88
C ASP A 467 -45.73 12.63 -47.58
N TYR A 468 -44.97 13.55 -48.17
CA TYR A 468 -43.55 13.76 -47.84
C TYR A 468 -43.43 14.47 -46.49
N LEU A 469 -42.56 13.93 -45.63
CA LEU A 469 -42.34 14.34 -44.25
C LEU A 469 -41.02 15.11 -44.12
N SER A 470 -40.88 15.95 -43.08
CA SER A 470 -39.57 16.40 -42.64
C SER A 470 -38.75 15.23 -42.06
N GLU A 471 -37.43 15.40 -41.91
CA GLU A 471 -36.55 14.37 -41.31
C GLU A 471 -37.05 13.95 -39.91
N VAL A 472 -37.43 14.91 -39.08
CA VAL A 472 -37.92 14.67 -37.71
C VAL A 472 -39.21 13.87 -37.72
N GLU A 473 -40.14 14.18 -38.64
CA GLU A 473 -41.40 13.46 -38.80
C GLU A 473 -41.18 12.04 -39.33
N LEU A 474 -40.32 11.86 -40.33
CA LEU A 474 -39.94 10.55 -40.87
C LEU A 474 -39.39 9.63 -39.77
N ILE A 475 -38.42 10.13 -38.98
CA ILE A 475 -37.84 9.38 -37.87
C ILE A 475 -38.90 9.02 -36.83
N SER A 476 -39.83 9.94 -36.55
CA SER A 476 -40.94 9.72 -35.61
C SER A 476 -41.89 8.61 -36.08
N GLU A 477 -42.25 8.58 -37.37
CA GLU A 477 -43.14 7.54 -37.91
C GLU A 477 -42.52 6.15 -37.84
N PHE A 478 -41.24 5.99 -38.22
CA PHE A 478 -40.55 4.71 -38.06
C PHE A 478 -40.42 4.28 -36.57
N LYS A 479 -40.21 5.23 -35.65
CA LYS A 479 -40.22 4.92 -34.20
C LYS A 479 -41.57 4.39 -33.72
N LYS A 480 -42.69 4.92 -34.24
CA LYS A 480 -44.05 4.42 -33.92
C LYS A 480 -44.25 2.98 -34.40
N LEU A 481 -43.61 2.60 -35.50
CA LEU A 481 -43.59 1.23 -36.02
C LEU A 481 -42.63 0.30 -35.25
N GLY A 482 -41.93 0.81 -34.23
CA GLY A 482 -41.06 0.02 -33.35
C GLY A 482 -39.58 0.02 -33.74
N TYR A 483 -39.19 0.75 -34.79
CA TYR A 483 -37.79 0.85 -35.22
C TYR A 483 -36.99 1.77 -34.29
N ARG A 484 -35.73 1.39 -34.02
CA ARG A 484 -34.79 2.17 -33.19
C ARG A 484 -33.85 3.00 -34.05
N ILE A 485 -34.41 3.96 -34.78
CA ILE A 485 -33.65 4.87 -35.62
C ILE A 485 -33.60 6.27 -35.01
N ASN A 486 -32.54 7.05 -35.24
CA ASN A 486 -32.43 8.44 -34.79
C ASN A 486 -31.92 9.40 -35.87
N THR A 487 -31.42 8.86 -36.98
CA THR A 487 -30.86 9.58 -38.12
C THR A 487 -31.32 8.94 -39.43
N LEU A 488 -31.17 9.65 -40.54
CA LEU A 488 -31.39 9.07 -41.87
C LEU A 488 -30.40 7.92 -42.17
N ASP A 489 -29.18 7.99 -41.63
CA ASP A 489 -28.15 6.95 -41.78
C ASP A 489 -28.59 5.62 -41.15
N ASP A 490 -29.26 5.67 -39.99
CA ASP A 490 -29.85 4.49 -39.37
C ASP A 490 -30.89 3.81 -40.28
N ILE A 491 -31.57 4.57 -41.15
CA ILE A 491 -32.54 4.05 -42.11
C ILE A 491 -31.81 3.39 -43.29
N GLU A 492 -30.78 4.04 -43.84
CA GLU A 492 -29.97 3.48 -44.95
C GLU A 492 -29.23 2.19 -44.56
N ASN A 493 -28.89 2.04 -43.27
CA ASN A 493 -28.20 0.87 -42.73
C ASN A 493 -29.13 -0.32 -42.41
N LEU A 494 -30.46 -0.18 -42.55
CA LEU A 494 -31.43 -1.25 -42.31
C LEU A 494 -32.03 -1.72 -43.64
N GLU A 495 -31.85 -3.00 -43.97
CA GLU A 495 -32.29 -3.58 -45.25
C GLU A 495 -33.82 -3.57 -45.45
N GLU A 496 -34.57 -3.50 -44.35
CA GLU A 496 -36.03 -3.48 -44.32
C GLU A 496 -36.63 -2.08 -44.36
N LEU A 497 -35.81 -1.02 -44.34
CA LEU A 497 -36.27 0.36 -44.43
C LEU A 497 -35.67 1.04 -45.64
N ARG A 498 -36.39 2.02 -46.19
CA ARG A 498 -35.86 2.95 -47.19
C ARG A 498 -36.64 4.25 -47.17
N TYR A 499 -36.14 5.24 -47.88
CA TYR A 499 -36.88 6.46 -48.13
C TYR A 499 -36.57 7.03 -49.50
N GLN A 500 -37.51 7.81 -50.02
CA GLN A 500 -37.33 8.63 -51.22
C GLN A 500 -37.14 10.08 -50.80
N VAL A 501 -36.26 10.80 -51.49
CA VAL A 501 -35.98 12.21 -51.20
C VAL A 501 -36.71 13.09 -52.21
N LYS A 502 -37.17 14.25 -51.73
CA LYS A 502 -37.69 15.33 -52.57
C LYS A 502 -36.94 16.61 -52.24
N LEU A 503 -36.22 17.12 -53.24
CA LEU A 503 -35.42 18.34 -53.15
C LEU A 503 -36.27 19.57 -53.43
N GLN A 504 -36.12 20.58 -52.58
CA GLN A 504 -36.58 21.94 -52.82
C GLN A 504 -35.39 22.89 -52.76
N TYR A 505 -35.41 23.91 -53.60
CA TYR A 505 -34.34 24.90 -53.66
C TYR A 505 -34.86 26.33 -53.79
N ARG A 506 -33.98 27.27 -53.48
CA ARG A 506 -34.16 28.70 -53.76
C ARG A 506 -32.82 29.30 -54.14
N ASP A 507 -32.82 30.13 -55.16
CA ASP A 507 -31.61 30.81 -55.61
C ASP A 507 -31.44 32.13 -54.88
N ARG A 508 -30.18 32.56 -54.75
CA ARG A 508 -29.89 33.92 -54.28
C ARG A 508 -30.43 34.95 -55.29
N LYS A 509 -31.00 36.04 -54.77
CA LYS A 509 -31.54 37.16 -55.55
C LYS A 509 -30.47 37.90 -56.34
#